data_AF-A0A0N0UAT6-F1
#
_entry.id   AF-A0A0N0UAT6-F1
#
_cell.length_a   1.000
_cell.length_b   1.000
_cell.length_c   1.000
_cell.angle_alpha   90.00
_cell.angle_beta   90.00
_cell.angle_gamma   90.00
#
_symmetry.space_group_name_H-M   'P 1'
#
loop_
_entity.id
_entity.type
_entity.pdbx_description
1 polymer ?
#
loop_
_entity_poly.entity_id
_entity_poly.type
_entity_poly.pdbx_seq_one_letter_code
_entity_poly.pdbx_strand_id
1 'polypeptide(L)'
;MTPTRSSRRAVYRRIAQTSYYDWPAYRATPLYDRSSTAGLAEDVRVLATVWFDHDAHDSIEAFVAHWPLAYVEFDAHDRYTGSTTYEMEVLFRGFLLKELYGWDYETALCSYLEDRPSLRRRLGFETVPDQSTLWRSWHYRFTSDLRECIETAARTILFKASDAGVSVPRTPPRTIPRRQTDDDVTTGPSAFERKQQLTTHVSHLVYPVFSLDRASGCAIHENAFWNLQTYLGLQENLAANEGARSFRYDTTRERTPLGHNHRDQIRSLSIERIREMYRGAAQRLVNRTAQMRSLYQRSCIAIDTTEADPFTGDRTGHKDEIIGTKEKTDEYAYQWATVQLVGDSVPLVLDARPIRKGDTRLEIVEDLLDSALGLVDVDRVFMDREFDSQHILEAIADRGVTYVVPKRMHTSEKAQAKRLLQRDQDRYVTDRKLHLGNNEWHETTLQYRRKENSDRTDYGQYAVFMTNGDPSAITEYGKRWDIERGYKSIKRFMAATTSKDFVLRFFYFAFACLLYSIWRGIDMLFQCENGGVYDREPVVTAQNTLTLLRKETGVG
;
A
#
# COMPACT_ATOMS: atom_id res chain seq x y z
N MET A 1 -26.96 16.99 8.15
CA MET A 1 -27.82 16.83 9.36
C MET A 1 -26.98 16.93 10.64
N THR A 2 -27.55 17.24 11.82
CA THR A 2 -26.74 17.17 13.07
C THR A 2 -26.56 15.70 13.48
N PRO A 3 -25.33 15.22 13.71
CA PRO A 3 -25.09 13.83 14.08
C PRO A 3 -25.84 13.44 15.36
N THR A 4 -26.56 12.32 15.32
CA THR A 4 -27.24 11.79 16.51
C THR A 4 -26.25 11.04 17.38
N ARG A 5 -26.62 10.76 18.64
CA ARG A 5 -25.81 9.90 19.52
C ARG A 5 -25.67 8.48 18.95
N SER A 6 -26.70 7.98 18.27
CA SER A 6 -26.69 6.65 17.64
C SER A 6 -25.76 6.60 16.43
N SER A 7 -25.79 7.58 15.53
CA SER A 7 -24.89 7.60 14.35
C SER A 7 -23.42 7.72 14.75
N ARG A 8 -23.11 8.52 15.77
CA ARG A 8 -21.75 8.61 16.33
C ARG A 8 -21.29 7.29 16.95
N ARG A 9 -22.16 6.63 17.72
CA ARG A 9 -21.86 5.31 18.32
C ARG A 9 -21.62 4.25 17.24
N ALA A 10 -22.33 4.31 16.12
CA ALA A 10 -22.10 3.42 14.98
C ALA A 10 -20.68 3.57 14.40
N VAL A 11 -20.22 4.82 14.21
CA VAL A 11 -18.85 5.11 13.75
C VAL A 11 -17.80 4.52 14.72
N TYR A 12 -17.89 4.84 16.01
CA TYR A 12 -16.90 4.33 16.98
C TYR A 12 -16.96 2.81 17.15
N ARG A 13 -18.16 2.21 17.05
CA ARG A 13 -18.31 0.76 17.10
C ARG A 13 -17.67 0.10 15.88
N ARG A 14 -17.85 0.65 14.68
CA ARG A 14 -17.22 0.15 13.45
C ARG A 14 -15.70 0.21 13.57
N ILE A 15 -15.15 1.32 14.08
CA ILE A 15 -13.70 1.44 14.35
C ILE A 15 -13.26 0.34 15.31
N ALA A 16 -13.91 0.20 16.47
CA ALA A 16 -13.53 -0.79 17.49
C ALA A 16 -13.68 -2.26 17.04
N GLN A 17 -14.57 -2.54 16.08
CA GLN A 17 -14.81 -3.89 15.55
C GLN A 17 -13.93 -4.24 14.35
N THR A 18 -13.26 -3.25 13.76
CA THR A 18 -12.43 -3.45 12.57
C THR A 18 -10.98 -3.64 13.01
N SER A 19 -10.48 -4.87 12.88
CA SER A 19 -9.19 -5.33 13.44
C SER A 19 -7.93 -4.63 12.92
N TYR A 20 -8.05 -3.74 11.94
CA TYR A 20 -6.94 -2.97 11.38
C TYR A 20 -6.99 -1.46 11.68
N TYR A 21 -8.02 -0.97 12.37
CA TYR A 21 -8.02 0.42 12.85
C TYR A 21 -7.43 0.49 14.25
N ASP A 22 -6.25 1.09 14.34
CA ASP A 22 -5.61 1.40 15.62
C ASP A 22 -6.13 2.74 16.13
N TRP A 23 -7.24 2.71 16.88
CA TRP A 23 -7.82 3.90 17.48
C TRP A 23 -8.29 3.67 18.94
N PRO A 24 -7.97 4.59 19.87
CA PRO A 24 -7.06 5.71 19.69
C PRO A 24 -5.62 5.21 19.50
N ALA A 25 -4.87 5.83 18.58
CA ALA A 25 -3.52 5.42 18.17
C ALA A 25 -2.57 5.30 19.37
N TYR A 26 -2.79 6.14 20.39
CA TYR A 26 -2.06 6.21 21.66
C TYR A 26 -2.25 5.01 22.60
N ARG A 27 -3.33 4.23 22.44
CA ARG A 27 -3.58 3.02 23.22
C ARG A 27 -3.39 1.74 22.40
N ALA A 28 -3.63 1.85 21.10
CA ALA A 28 -3.55 0.72 20.18
C ALA A 28 -2.10 0.39 19.78
N THR A 29 -1.19 1.36 19.83
CA THR A 29 0.23 1.17 19.49
C THR A 29 1.15 1.78 20.55
N PRO A 30 2.28 1.14 20.91
CA PRO A 30 3.29 1.76 21.77
C PRO A 30 4.12 2.84 21.03
N LEU A 31 3.72 3.21 19.82
CA LEU A 31 4.42 4.16 18.95
C LEU A 31 4.21 5.62 19.35
N TYR A 32 3.03 5.90 19.87
CA TYR A 32 2.60 7.26 20.15
C TYR A 32 2.22 7.31 21.61
N ASP A 33 2.97 8.08 22.39
CA ASP A 33 2.41 8.58 23.64
C ASP A 33 1.34 9.63 23.34
N ARG A 34 0.56 9.98 24.37
CA ARG A 34 -0.56 10.91 24.25
C ARG A 34 -0.15 12.31 23.81
N SER A 35 1.14 12.66 23.88
CA SER A 35 1.70 13.92 23.41
C SER A 35 2.12 13.92 21.93
N SER A 36 1.94 12.79 21.21
CA SER A 36 2.37 12.70 19.82
C SER A 36 1.38 13.36 18.84
N THR A 37 1.87 14.36 18.10
CA THR A 37 1.14 14.96 16.97
C THR A 37 1.00 14.01 15.77
N ALA A 38 1.91 13.04 15.62
CA ALA A 38 1.80 11.99 14.61
C ALA A 38 0.67 11.00 14.96
N GLY A 39 0.54 10.63 16.25
CA GLY A 39 -0.62 9.88 16.75
C GLY A 39 -1.93 10.66 16.58
N LEU A 40 -1.89 12.00 16.72
CA LEU A 40 -3.05 12.85 16.51
C LEU A 40 -3.51 12.86 15.06
N ALA A 41 -2.58 13.03 14.13
CA ALA A 41 -2.84 12.98 12.70
C ALA A 41 -3.40 11.61 12.28
N GLU A 42 -2.93 10.54 12.93
CA GLU A 42 -3.42 9.19 12.70
C GLU A 42 -4.87 9.00 13.18
N ASP A 43 -5.18 9.49 14.38
CA ASP A 43 -6.55 9.50 14.91
C ASP A 43 -7.50 10.29 13.99
N VAL A 44 -7.10 11.47 13.50
CA VAL A 44 -7.87 12.25 12.50
C VAL A 44 -8.19 11.37 11.29
N ARG A 45 -7.15 10.71 10.76
CA ARG A 45 -7.23 9.95 9.52
C ARG A 45 -8.20 8.78 9.66
N VAL A 46 -8.09 8.00 10.74
CA VAL A 46 -8.99 6.87 11.02
C VAL A 46 -10.42 7.37 11.23
N LEU A 47 -10.59 8.38 12.08
CA LEU A 47 -11.91 8.90 12.41
C LEU A 47 -12.60 9.54 11.21
N ALA A 48 -11.91 10.40 10.45
CA ALA A 48 -12.46 11.04 9.26
C ALA A 48 -12.87 10.00 8.22
N THR A 49 -12.07 8.94 8.03
CA THR A 49 -12.38 7.86 7.10
C THR A 49 -13.71 7.18 7.45
N VAL A 50 -13.87 6.74 8.71
CA VAL A 50 -15.10 6.00 9.09
C VAL A 50 -16.29 6.93 9.30
N TRP A 51 -16.04 8.18 9.69
CA TRP A 51 -17.08 9.19 9.88
C TRP A 51 -17.75 9.56 8.57
N PHE A 52 -16.98 9.97 7.54
CA PHE A 52 -17.56 10.43 6.27
C PHE A 52 -18.10 9.28 5.39
N ASP A 53 -17.68 8.03 5.64
CA ASP A 53 -18.24 6.84 4.96
C ASP A 53 -19.64 6.45 5.47
N HIS A 54 -20.16 7.13 6.49
CA HIS A 54 -21.47 6.82 7.08
C HIS A 54 -22.49 7.92 6.72
N ASP A 55 -23.57 7.55 6.02
CA ASP A 55 -24.55 8.45 5.38
C ASP A 55 -25.09 9.61 6.25
N ALA A 56 -25.21 9.42 7.57
CA ALA A 56 -25.66 10.45 8.50
C ALA A 56 -24.64 11.58 8.78
N HIS A 57 -23.43 11.53 8.21
CA HIS A 57 -22.30 12.40 8.55
C HIS A 57 -21.79 13.17 7.33
N ASP A 58 -22.52 14.23 6.99
CA ASP A 58 -22.37 15.06 5.79
C ASP A 58 -21.76 16.45 6.07
N SER A 59 -21.08 16.62 7.21
CA SER A 59 -20.62 17.94 7.67
C SER A 59 -19.25 17.90 8.33
N ILE A 60 -18.32 18.69 7.78
CA ILE A 60 -16.98 18.88 8.35
C ILE A 60 -17.02 19.61 9.70
N GLU A 61 -17.92 20.58 9.88
CA GLU A 61 -18.11 21.27 11.16
C GLU A 61 -18.59 20.29 12.23
N ALA A 62 -19.48 19.37 11.86
CA ALA A 62 -19.95 18.35 12.76
C ALA A 62 -18.84 17.36 13.14
N PHE A 63 -17.95 17.01 12.21
CA PHE A 63 -16.74 16.24 12.51
C PHE A 63 -15.85 16.99 13.52
N VAL A 64 -15.50 18.24 13.22
CA VAL A 64 -14.64 19.09 14.08
C VAL A 64 -15.25 19.29 15.46
N ALA A 65 -16.58 19.34 15.60
CA ALA A 65 -17.23 19.50 16.89
C ALA A 65 -17.33 18.21 17.73
N HIS A 66 -17.30 17.04 17.09
CA HIS A 66 -17.56 15.76 17.77
C HIS A 66 -16.36 14.82 17.79
N TRP A 67 -15.25 15.19 17.15
CA TRP A 67 -14.01 14.44 17.25
C TRP A 67 -13.57 14.32 18.73
N PRO A 68 -13.45 13.13 19.32
CA PRO A 68 -12.91 12.95 20.66
C PRO A 68 -11.42 13.28 20.73
N LEU A 69 -11.08 14.37 21.42
CA LEU A 69 -9.70 14.81 21.66
C LEU A 69 -9.20 14.46 23.07
N ALA A 70 -10.03 13.82 23.90
CA ALA A 70 -9.70 13.44 25.28
C ALA A 70 -8.50 12.47 25.40
N TYR A 71 -8.09 11.84 24.30
CA TYR A 71 -6.94 10.93 24.28
C TYR A 71 -5.60 11.66 24.11
N VAL A 72 -5.62 12.94 23.74
CA VAL A 72 -4.46 13.77 23.43
C VAL A 72 -4.04 14.58 24.66
N GLU A 73 -2.74 14.64 24.96
CA GLU A 73 -2.17 15.48 26.01
C GLU A 73 -1.63 16.77 25.38
N PHE A 74 -2.50 17.79 25.29
CA PHE A 74 -2.14 19.08 24.69
C PHE A 74 -1.15 19.90 25.52
N ASP A 75 -0.94 19.58 26.80
CA ASP A 75 -0.01 20.30 27.68
C ASP A 75 1.42 20.28 27.12
N ALA A 76 1.81 19.19 26.44
CA ALA A 76 3.09 19.08 25.75
C ALA A 76 3.24 20.02 24.55
N HIS A 77 2.14 20.63 24.11
CA HIS A 77 2.08 21.57 22.99
C HIS A 77 1.64 22.98 23.39
N ASP A 78 1.46 23.20 24.69
CA ASP A 78 1.15 24.51 25.27
C ASP A 78 2.43 25.17 25.78
N ARG A 79 2.94 26.16 25.03
CA ARG A 79 4.12 26.95 25.42
C ARG A 79 3.78 28.05 26.43
N TYR A 80 2.51 28.23 26.80
CA TYR A 80 2.07 29.27 27.71
C TYR A 80 1.79 28.71 29.10
N THR A 81 2.43 29.28 30.12
CA THR A 81 2.35 28.79 31.51
C THR A 81 1.44 29.62 32.41
N GLY A 82 0.79 30.67 31.88
CA GLY A 82 -0.13 31.54 32.60
C GLY A 82 -1.59 31.06 32.56
N SER A 83 -2.45 31.71 33.35
CA SER A 83 -3.90 31.48 33.28
C SER A 83 -4.44 31.85 31.89
N THR A 84 -5.27 30.99 31.30
CA THR A 84 -5.88 31.23 29.98
C THR A 84 -7.40 31.16 30.06
N THR A 85 -8.07 31.89 29.18
CA THR A 85 -9.54 31.88 29.07
C THR A 85 -10.06 30.71 28.25
N TYR A 86 -9.25 30.20 27.33
CA TYR A 86 -9.62 29.13 26.40
C TYR A 86 -8.64 27.97 26.51
N GLU A 87 -9.17 26.78 26.74
CA GLU A 87 -8.42 25.53 26.76
C GLU A 87 -7.81 25.20 25.40
N MET A 88 -6.69 24.47 25.40
CA MET A 88 -5.99 24.06 24.19
C MET A 88 -6.88 23.29 23.21
N GLU A 89 -7.74 22.40 23.71
CA GLU A 89 -8.66 21.61 22.88
C GLU A 89 -9.63 22.51 22.10
N VAL A 90 -10.16 23.55 22.76
CA VAL A 90 -11.12 24.49 22.18
C VAL A 90 -10.43 25.33 21.10
N LEU A 91 -9.22 25.81 21.37
CA LEU A 91 -8.41 26.53 20.40
C LEU A 91 -8.02 25.65 19.20
N PHE A 92 -7.61 24.40 19.45
CA PHE A 92 -7.28 23.44 18.40
C PHE A 92 -8.46 23.24 17.43
N ARG A 93 -9.69 23.06 17.95
CA ARG A 93 -10.89 22.96 17.10
C ARG A 93 -11.15 24.24 16.30
N GLY A 94 -10.94 25.41 16.91
CA GLY A 94 -11.06 26.71 16.23
C GLY A 94 -10.07 26.86 15.08
N PHE A 95 -8.79 26.57 15.30
CA PHE A 95 -7.76 26.65 14.28
C PHE A 95 -7.90 25.59 13.20
N LEU A 96 -8.34 24.38 13.56
CA LEU A 96 -8.68 23.35 12.58
C LEU A 96 -9.80 23.84 11.64
N LEU A 97 -10.81 24.53 12.18
CA LEU A 97 -11.86 25.14 11.38
C LEU A 97 -11.32 26.25 10.47
N LYS A 98 -10.45 27.13 10.99
CA LYS A 98 -9.77 28.18 10.20
C LYS A 98 -9.03 27.58 9.01
N GLU A 99 -8.25 26.52 9.24
CA GLU A 99 -7.50 25.83 8.19
C GLU A 99 -8.40 25.09 7.19
N LEU A 100 -9.48 24.45 7.64
CA LEU A 100 -10.46 23.82 6.74
C LEU A 100 -11.06 24.82 5.77
N TYR A 101 -11.43 26.00 6.26
CA TYR A 101 -12.00 27.08 5.43
C TYR A 101 -10.94 27.89 4.67
N GLY A 102 -9.66 27.73 5.00
CA GLY A 102 -8.55 28.43 4.34
C GLY A 102 -8.56 29.94 4.60
N TRP A 103 -8.93 30.35 5.81
CA TRP A 103 -8.92 31.77 6.17
C TRP A 103 -7.52 32.22 6.51
N ASP A 104 -7.06 33.29 5.85
CA ASP A 104 -5.74 33.88 6.10
C ASP A 104 -5.69 34.57 7.48
N TYR A 105 -6.79 35.20 7.90
CA TYR A 105 -6.86 36.03 9.12
C TYR A 105 -7.84 35.48 10.16
N GLU A 106 -7.51 35.67 11.44
CA GLU A 106 -8.32 35.23 12.59
C GLU A 106 -9.69 35.92 12.66
N THR A 107 -9.82 37.13 12.10
CA THR A 107 -11.06 37.90 12.06
C THR A 107 -12.20 37.14 11.37
N ALA A 108 -11.88 36.33 10.35
CA ALA A 108 -12.86 35.48 9.69
C ALA A 108 -13.39 34.39 10.63
N LEU A 109 -12.52 33.78 11.45
CA LEU A 109 -12.95 32.81 12.47
C LEU A 109 -13.80 33.48 13.55
N CYS A 110 -13.44 34.67 14.03
CA CYS A 110 -14.24 35.42 15.01
C CYS A 110 -15.65 35.68 14.49
N SER A 111 -15.77 36.28 13.30
CA SER A 111 -17.06 36.59 12.68
C SER A 111 -17.89 35.31 12.47
N TYR A 112 -17.23 34.23 12.05
CA TYR A 112 -17.90 32.95 11.82
C TYR A 112 -18.47 32.33 13.11
N LEU A 113 -17.77 32.47 14.25
CA LEU A 113 -18.23 32.01 15.56
C LEU A 113 -19.34 32.91 16.15
N GLU A 114 -19.31 34.21 15.86
CA GLU A 114 -20.38 35.17 16.21
C GLU A 114 -21.69 34.81 15.51
N ASP A 115 -21.63 34.59 14.20
CA ASP A 115 -22.79 34.27 13.37
C ASP A 115 -23.40 32.89 13.68
N ARG A 116 -22.66 32.00 14.35
CA ARG A 116 -23.05 30.61 14.59
C ARG A 116 -22.95 30.22 16.07
N PRO A 117 -23.80 30.78 16.95
CA PRO A 117 -23.73 30.53 18.39
C PRO A 117 -23.96 29.06 18.78
N SER A 118 -24.69 28.30 17.96
CA SER A 118 -24.86 26.85 18.16
C SER A 118 -23.60 26.05 17.82
N LEU A 119 -22.87 26.41 16.76
CA LEU A 119 -21.59 25.78 16.44
C LEU A 119 -20.53 26.18 17.48
N ARG A 120 -20.44 27.47 17.82
CA ARG A 120 -19.56 28.01 18.84
C ARG A 120 -19.62 27.20 20.14
N ARG A 121 -20.83 26.99 20.67
CA ARG A 121 -21.05 26.17 21.88
C ARG A 121 -20.64 24.72 21.70
N ARG A 122 -20.87 24.11 20.52
CA ARG A 122 -20.44 22.73 20.24
C ARG A 122 -18.91 22.58 20.13
N LEU A 123 -18.20 23.63 19.73
CA LEU A 123 -16.74 23.66 19.72
C LEU A 123 -16.12 23.91 21.11
N GLY A 124 -16.95 24.26 22.10
CA GLY A 124 -16.51 24.54 23.48
C GLY A 124 -16.22 26.01 23.78
N PHE A 125 -16.51 26.93 22.85
CA PHE A 125 -16.35 28.37 23.07
C PHE A 125 -17.54 28.95 23.85
N GLU A 126 -17.33 29.34 25.10
CA GLU A 126 -18.34 30.05 25.90
C GLU A 126 -18.59 31.46 25.37
N THR A 127 -17.51 32.18 25.09
CA THR A 127 -17.47 33.50 24.46
C THR A 127 -16.64 33.46 23.18
N VAL A 128 -16.75 34.49 22.34
CA VAL A 128 -15.98 34.58 21.09
C VAL A 128 -14.58 35.12 21.42
N PRO A 129 -13.49 34.43 21.04
CA PRO A 129 -12.14 34.95 21.20
C PRO A 129 -11.94 36.20 20.37
N ASP A 130 -11.23 37.19 20.92
CA ASP A 130 -10.76 38.31 20.10
C ASP A 130 -9.61 37.88 19.18
N GLN A 131 -9.38 38.68 18.13
CA GLN A 131 -8.33 38.44 17.15
C GLN A 131 -6.94 38.32 17.81
N SER A 132 -6.66 39.15 18.81
CA SER A 132 -5.34 39.18 19.47
C SER A 132 -5.07 37.89 20.25
N THR A 133 -6.11 37.31 20.83
CA THR A 133 -6.07 36.05 21.58
C THR A 133 -5.79 34.88 20.65
N LEU A 134 -6.47 34.82 19.51
CA LEU A 134 -6.21 33.81 18.48
C LEU A 134 -4.79 33.96 17.93
N TRP A 135 -4.41 35.16 17.52
CA TRP A 135 -3.08 35.40 16.95
C TRP A 135 -1.96 34.98 17.92
N ARG A 136 -2.03 35.38 19.20
CA ARG A 136 -1.06 34.95 20.22
C ARG A 136 -1.08 33.44 20.45
N SER A 137 -2.26 32.82 20.40
CA SER A 137 -2.39 31.38 20.55
C SER A 137 -1.67 30.63 19.42
N TRP A 138 -1.86 31.05 18.18
CA TRP A 138 -1.19 30.44 17.03
C TRP A 138 0.32 30.70 17.03
N HIS A 139 0.74 31.94 17.23
CA HIS A 139 2.14 32.32 17.02
C HIS A 139 3.06 32.06 18.22
N TYR A 140 2.54 32.07 19.45
CA TYR A 140 3.35 31.96 20.66
C TYR A 140 2.98 30.81 21.58
N ARG A 141 1.69 30.44 21.66
CA ARG A 141 1.24 29.35 22.53
C ARG A 141 1.46 27.98 21.90
N PHE A 142 1.03 27.79 20.66
CA PHE A 142 1.16 26.51 19.98
C PHE A 142 2.61 26.21 19.58
N THR A 143 3.01 24.95 19.71
CA THR A 143 4.25 24.46 19.10
C THR A 143 4.18 24.50 17.58
N SER A 144 5.33 24.48 16.91
CA SER A 144 5.42 24.25 15.45
C SER A 144 4.70 22.96 15.07
N ASP A 145 4.96 21.89 15.81
CA ASP A 145 4.46 20.54 15.52
C ASP A 145 2.92 20.48 15.59
N LEU A 146 2.32 21.18 16.55
CA LEU A 146 0.86 21.26 16.66
C LEU A 146 0.26 22.03 15.48
N ARG A 147 0.89 23.11 15.02
CA ARG A 147 0.43 23.87 13.85
C ARG A 147 0.50 23.04 12.58
N GLU A 148 1.62 22.36 12.33
CA GLU A 148 1.77 21.45 11.17
C GLU A 148 0.75 20.30 11.24
N CYS A 149 0.47 19.78 12.45
CA CYS A 149 -0.57 18.78 12.66
C CYS A 149 -1.97 19.31 12.32
N ILE A 150 -2.32 20.53 12.74
CA ILE A 150 -3.61 21.17 12.41
C ILE A 150 -3.77 21.32 10.89
N GLU A 151 -2.73 21.81 10.20
CA GLU A 151 -2.76 21.92 8.73
C GLU A 151 -2.94 20.56 8.06
N THR A 152 -2.20 19.53 8.53
CA THR A 152 -2.27 18.17 8.01
C THR A 152 -3.63 17.52 8.27
N ALA A 153 -4.18 17.74 9.46
CA ALA A 153 -5.52 17.29 9.85
C ALA A 153 -6.58 17.94 8.97
N ALA A 154 -6.51 19.26 8.74
CA ALA A 154 -7.43 19.97 7.86
C ALA A 154 -7.39 19.42 6.42
N ARG A 155 -6.19 19.21 5.86
CA ARG A 155 -6.02 18.60 4.53
C ARG A 155 -6.61 17.20 4.48
N THR A 156 -6.34 16.37 5.49
CA THR A 156 -6.87 15.01 5.60
C THR A 156 -8.40 15.01 5.62
N ILE A 157 -9.00 15.86 6.45
CA ILE A 157 -10.46 15.98 6.56
C ILE A 157 -11.06 16.46 5.23
N LEU A 158 -10.50 17.48 4.58
CA LEU A 158 -10.97 17.96 3.27
C LEU A 158 -10.92 16.85 2.22
N PHE A 159 -9.82 16.09 2.19
CA PHE A 159 -9.66 14.98 1.27
C PHE A 159 -10.72 13.90 1.53
N LYS A 160 -10.88 13.45 2.78
CA LYS A 160 -11.85 12.40 3.15
C LYS A 160 -13.29 12.81 2.94
N ALA A 161 -13.65 14.04 3.29
CA ALA A 161 -14.98 14.56 3.07
C ALA A 161 -15.30 14.69 1.57
N SER A 162 -14.41 15.32 0.79
CA SER A 162 -14.59 15.49 -0.65
C SER A 162 -14.71 14.14 -1.37
N ASP A 163 -13.92 13.16 -0.96
CA ASP A 163 -13.90 11.82 -1.53
C ASP A 163 -15.16 11.00 -1.19
N ALA A 164 -15.77 11.24 -0.04
CA ALA A 164 -17.08 10.68 0.32
C ALA A 164 -18.27 11.45 -0.30
N GLY A 165 -18.02 12.44 -1.17
CA GLY A 165 -19.06 13.27 -1.78
C GLY A 165 -19.67 14.31 -0.82
N VAL A 166 -19.04 14.55 0.33
CA VAL A 166 -19.45 15.57 1.30
C VAL A 166 -18.99 16.95 0.82
N SER A 167 -19.87 17.95 0.95
CA SER A 167 -19.55 19.33 0.59
C SER A 167 -18.39 19.87 1.44
N VAL A 168 -17.32 20.31 0.77
CA VAL A 168 -16.15 20.92 1.39
C VAL A 168 -16.10 22.43 1.10
N PRO A 169 -15.63 23.26 2.05
CA PRO A 169 -15.62 24.73 1.91
C PRO A 169 -14.62 25.21 0.86
N ARG A 170 -13.61 24.39 0.55
CA ARG A 170 -12.62 24.65 -0.49
C ARG A 170 -12.07 23.35 -1.03
N THR A 171 -11.59 23.40 -2.27
CA THR A 171 -10.81 22.31 -2.86
C THR A 171 -9.55 22.09 -2.02
N PRO A 172 -9.18 20.83 -1.71
CA PRO A 172 -7.92 20.54 -1.03
C PRO A 172 -6.76 21.20 -1.81
N PRO A 173 -5.86 21.92 -1.14
CA PRO A 173 -4.78 22.61 -1.83
C PRO A 173 -3.89 21.56 -2.50
N ARG A 174 -3.76 21.63 -3.84
CA ARG A 174 -2.75 20.88 -4.59
C ARG A 174 -1.42 21.60 -4.39
N THR A 175 -0.43 20.94 -3.80
CA THR A 175 0.85 21.58 -3.54
C THR A 175 1.60 21.76 -4.85
N ILE A 176 1.75 23.01 -5.29
CA ILE A 176 2.87 23.41 -6.14
C ILE A 176 4.09 23.45 -5.21
N PRO A 177 5.26 22.91 -5.61
CA PRO A 177 6.46 23.00 -4.79
C PRO A 177 6.72 24.46 -4.43
N ARG A 178 6.61 24.80 -3.15
CA ARG A 178 6.92 26.13 -2.65
C ARG A 178 8.43 26.31 -2.87
N ARG A 179 8.82 27.17 -3.81
CA ARG A 179 10.22 27.60 -3.96
C ARG A 179 10.66 28.13 -2.59
N GLN A 180 11.63 27.46 -1.99
CA GLN A 180 12.27 27.93 -0.77
C GLN A 180 12.88 29.30 -1.07
N THR A 181 12.39 30.33 -0.40
CA THR A 181 13.11 31.58 -0.21
C THR A 181 13.86 31.48 1.11
N ASP A 182 15.11 31.92 1.13
CA ASP A 182 16.15 31.64 2.13
C ASP A 182 15.88 32.13 3.58
N ASP A 183 14.68 32.61 3.92
CA ASP A 183 14.40 33.25 5.22
C ASP A 183 13.37 32.52 6.12
N ASP A 184 12.91 31.30 5.79
CA ASP A 184 12.06 30.51 6.70
C ASP A 184 12.88 29.44 7.44
N VAL A 185 13.08 29.63 8.75
CA VAL A 185 13.67 28.61 9.64
C VAL A 185 12.70 27.43 9.70
N THR A 186 13.00 26.38 8.94
CA THR A 186 12.21 25.15 8.82
C THR A 186 12.14 24.46 10.18
N THR A 187 11.00 24.56 10.85
CA THR A 187 10.72 23.99 12.18
C THR A 187 9.82 22.74 12.13
N GLY A 188 9.78 22.06 10.97
CA GLY A 188 9.14 20.75 10.81
C GLY A 188 10.17 19.62 10.70
N PRO A 189 9.76 18.34 10.82
CA PRO A 189 10.67 17.22 10.73
C PRO A 189 11.38 17.22 9.38
N SER A 190 12.69 17.02 9.42
CA SER A 190 13.52 16.86 8.23
C SER A 190 12.99 15.73 7.36
N ALA A 191 13.36 15.75 6.07
CA ALA A 191 13.04 14.67 5.15
C ALA A 191 13.49 13.28 5.68
N PHE A 192 14.52 13.25 6.53
CA PHE A 192 14.97 12.02 7.18
C PHE A 192 14.00 11.57 8.30
N GLU A 193 13.64 12.47 9.21
CA GLU A 193 12.71 12.19 10.31
C GLU A 193 11.33 11.75 9.80
N ARG A 194 10.83 12.37 8.73
CA ARG A 194 9.58 11.94 8.09
C ARG A 194 9.66 10.52 7.53
N LYS A 195 10.75 10.17 6.84
CA LYS A 195 10.96 8.79 6.35
C LYS A 195 11.01 7.80 7.51
N GLN A 196 11.65 8.18 8.61
CA GLN A 196 11.70 7.35 9.81
C GLN A 196 10.30 7.12 10.36
N GLN A 197 9.54 8.17 10.63
CA GLN A 197 8.16 8.09 11.14
C GLN A 197 7.26 7.23 10.24
N LEU A 198 7.35 7.39 8.93
CA LEU A 198 6.61 6.55 7.97
C LEU A 198 7.03 5.08 8.04
N THR A 199 8.32 4.82 8.14
CA THR A 199 8.86 3.45 8.23
C THR A 199 8.43 2.77 9.52
N THR A 200 8.51 3.47 10.64
CA THR A 200 7.99 3.06 11.95
C THR A 200 6.52 2.70 11.84
N HIS A 201 5.71 3.62 11.30
CA HIS A 201 4.27 3.44 11.20
C HIS A 201 3.88 2.23 10.35
N VAL A 202 4.46 2.09 9.15
CA VAL A 202 4.18 0.96 8.26
C VAL A 202 4.61 -0.37 8.86
N SER A 203 5.74 -0.40 9.58
CA SER A 203 6.22 -1.60 10.28
C SER A 203 5.22 -2.09 11.32
N HIS A 204 4.70 -1.17 12.14
CA HIS A 204 3.71 -1.49 13.18
C HIS A 204 2.36 -1.90 12.62
N LEU A 205 2.03 -1.43 11.43
CA LEU A 205 0.82 -1.84 10.74
C LEU A 205 0.95 -3.27 10.19
N VAL A 206 2.11 -3.65 9.67
CA VAL A 206 2.34 -4.97 9.04
C VAL A 206 2.65 -6.07 10.04
N TYR A 207 3.60 -5.86 10.96
CA TYR A 207 4.14 -6.94 11.79
C TYR A 207 3.13 -7.63 12.72
N PRO A 208 2.08 -6.98 13.27
CA PRO A 208 1.12 -7.67 14.14
C PRO A 208 0.29 -8.76 13.46
N VAL A 209 0.32 -8.84 12.13
CA VAL A 209 -0.35 -9.92 11.38
C VAL A 209 0.45 -11.23 11.45
N PHE A 210 1.75 -11.14 11.73
CA PHE A 210 2.63 -12.29 11.75
C PHE A 210 2.62 -12.98 13.12
N SER A 211 2.26 -14.25 13.14
CA SER A 211 2.32 -15.08 14.33
C SER A 211 2.95 -16.44 14.06
N LEU A 212 3.75 -16.90 15.03
CA LEU A 212 4.27 -18.27 15.06
C LEU A 212 3.42 -19.17 15.96
N ASP A 213 2.29 -18.68 16.47
CA ASP A 213 1.37 -19.39 17.39
C ASP A 213 2.11 -20.03 18.59
N ARG A 214 3.10 -19.30 19.13
CA ARG A 214 4.00 -19.78 20.19
C ARG A 214 3.33 -19.65 21.56
N ALA A 215 3.53 -20.67 22.41
CA ALA A 215 2.97 -20.70 23.76
C ALA A 215 3.42 -19.51 24.63
N SER A 216 2.50 -19.02 25.47
CA SER A 216 2.78 -17.99 26.46
C SER A 216 3.90 -18.42 27.41
N GLY A 217 4.86 -17.52 27.69
CA GLY A 217 6.01 -17.82 28.56
C GLY A 217 7.26 -18.31 27.81
N CYS A 218 7.23 -18.36 26.48
CA CYS A 218 8.42 -18.57 25.66
C CYS A 218 9.51 -17.54 25.98
N ALA A 219 10.71 -18.04 26.29
CA ALA A 219 11.90 -17.26 26.65
C ALA A 219 12.33 -16.20 25.61
N ILE A 220 12.03 -16.43 24.33
CA ILE A 220 12.31 -15.49 23.23
C ILE A 220 10.96 -15.10 22.64
N HIS A 221 10.67 -13.80 22.61
CA HIS A 221 9.44 -13.25 22.02
C HIS A 221 9.38 -13.49 20.50
N GLU A 222 8.19 -13.70 19.94
CA GLU A 222 8.02 -13.97 18.49
C GLU A 222 8.53 -12.84 17.60
N ASN A 223 8.33 -11.57 17.99
CA ASN A 223 8.92 -10.42 17.30
C ASN A 223 10.45 -10.49 17.11
N ALA A 224 11.19 -11.25 17.94
CA ALA A 224 12.62 -11.45 17.70
C ALA A 224 12.90 -12.32 16.46
N PHE A 225 11.99 -13.25 16.13
CA PHE A 225 12.06 -14.06 14.91
C PHE A 225 11.71 -13.22 13.67
N TRP A 226 10.69 -12.36 13.77
CA TRP A 226 10.33 -11.46 12.68
C TRP A 226 11.39 -10.38 12.45
N ASN A 227 11.96 -9.80 13.51
CA ASN A 227 13.09 -8.89 13.38
C ASN A 227 14.32 -9.57 12.75
N LEU A 228 14.60 -10.83 13.12
CA LEU A 228 15.65 -11.60 12.44
C LEU A 228 15.30 -11.86 10.98
N GLN A 229 14.07 -12.26 10.65
CA GLN A 229 13.67 -12.49 9.26
C GLN A 229 13.80 -11.21 8.42
N THR A 230 13.34 -10.08 8.96
CA THR A 230 13.55 -8.76 8.37
C THR A 230 15.03 -8.55 8.16
N TYR A 231 15.87 -8.66 9.20
CA TYR A 231 17.32 -8.50 9.11
C TYR A 231 17.96 -9.32 7.98
N LEU A 232 17.57 -10.59 7.81
CA LEU A 232 18.02 -11.45 6.71
C LEU A 232 17.60 -10.88 5.35
N GLY A 233 16.35 -10.45 5.22
CA GLY A 233 15.85 -9.82 4.00
C GLY A 233 16.37 -8.39 3.77
N LEU A 234 17.05 -7.77 4.74
CA LEU A 234 17.68 -6.46 4.55
C LEU A 234 19.13 -6.56 4.07
N GLN A 235 19.66 -7.77 3.83
CA GLN A 235 21.04 -8.01 3.40
C GLN A 235 21.08 -9.00 2.24
N GLU A 236 21.72 -8.59 1.15
CA GLU A 236 21.92 -9.47 0.00
C GLU A 236 22.78 -10.67 0.42
N ASN A 237 22.34 -11.87 0.02
CA ASN A 237 23.05 -13.13 0.22
C ASN A 237 23.31 -13.52 1.69
N LEU A 238 22.51 -13.05 2.65
CA LEU A 238 22.67 -13.41 4.06
C LEU A 238 21.84 -14.64 4.44
N ALA A 239 22.52 -15.70 4.87
CA ALA A 239 21.89 -16.92 5.34
C ALA A 239 21.56 -16.86 6.85
N ALA A 240 20.58 -17.66 7.28
CA ALA A 240 19.97 -17.53 8.61
C ALA A 240 20.96 -17.72 9.78
N ASN A 241 21.96 -18.60 9.65
CA ASN A 241 22.90 -18.87 10.74
C ASN A 241 23.91 -17.74 10.92
N GLU A 242 24.48 -17.29 9.82
CA GLU A 242 25.37 -16.14 9.74
C GLU A 242 24.63 -14.88 10.20
N GLY A 243 23.42 -14.66 9.67
CA GLY A 243 22.60 -13.52 10.01
C GLY A 243 22.15 -13.50 11.47
N ALA A 244 21.83 -14.64 12.08
CA ALA A 244 21.52 -14.69 13.51
C ALA A 244 22.71 -14.32 14.40
N ARG A 245 23.94 -14.64 13.98
CA ARG A 245 25.15 -14.24 14.70
C ARG A 245 25.35 -12.73 14.63
N SER A 246 25.25 -12.14 13.44
CA SER A 246 25.39 -10.70 13.26
C SER A 246 24.26 -9.93 13.94
N PHE A 247 23.02 -10.39 13.79
CA PHE A 247 21.83 -9.80 14.41
C PHE A 247 21.96 -9.69 15.93
N ARG A 248 22.61 -10.66 16.60
CA ARG A 248 22.86 -10.61 18.05
C ARG A 248 23.70 -9.39 18.47
N TYR A 249 24.62 -8.92 17.63
CA TYR A 249 25.46 -7.75 17.91
C TYR A 249 24.76 -6.45 17.54
N ASP A 250 23.95 -6.49 16.49
CA ASP A 250 23.28 -5.28 15.98
C ASP A 250 22.00 -4.97 16.75
N THR A 251 21.40 -5.94 17.46
CA THR A 251 20.10 -5.75 18.10
C THR A 251 20.15 -5.23 19.54
N THR A 252 19.17 -4.42 19.94
CA THR A 252 18.93 -4.02 21.33
C THR A 252 18.24 -5.12 22.17
N ARG A 253 17.83 -6.24 21.57
CA ARG A 253 17.16 -7.34 22.27
C ARG A 253 18.14 -8.15 23.12
N GLU A 254 17.80 -8.36 24.39
CA GLU A 254 18.58 -9.21 25.30
C GLU A 254 18.66 -10.68 24.83
N ARG A 255 17.58 -11.19 24.22
CA ARG A 255 17.50 -12.58 23.73
C ARG A 255 17.02 -12.64 22.28
N THR A 256 17.76 -13.38 21.47
CA THR A 256 17.47 -13.57 20.04
C THR A 256 17.49 -15.04 19.63
N PRO A 257 16.73 -15.41 18.58
CA PRO A 257 16.73 -16.78 18.08
C PRO A 257 18.04 -17.12 17.36
N LEU A 258 18.42 -18.39 17.42
CA LEU A 258 19.48 -18.95 16.59
C LEU A 258 18.94 -19.24 15.18
N GLY A 259 19.80 -19.15 14.16
CA GLY A 259 19.39 -19.31 12.77
C GLY A 259 18.76 -20.67 12.43
N HIS A 260 19.19 -21.76 13.07
CA HIS A 260 18.55 -23.07 12.89
C HIS A 260 17.15 -23.11 13.51
N ASN A 261 16.98 -22.61 14.74
CA ASN A 261 15.68 -22.52 15.40
C ASN A 261 14.73 -21.64 14.58
N HIS A 262 15.19 -20.50 14.08
CA HIS A 262 14.41 -19.63 13.20
C HIS A 262 13.88 -20.36 11.96
N ARG A 263 14.75 -21.09 11.26
CA ARG A 263 14.33 -21.90 10.10
C ARG A 263 13.34 -22.99 10.49
N ASP A 264 13.54 -23.66 11.62
CA ASP A 264 12.65 -24.73 12.07
C ASP A 264 11.24 -24.22 12.41
N GLN A 265 11.12 -23.02 13.00
CA GLN A 265 9.81 -22.37 13.17
C GLN A 265 9.13 -22.11 11.83
N ILE A 266 9.86 -21.54 10.85
CA ILE A 266 9.28 -21.26 9.53
C ILE A 266 8.85 -22.54 8.81
N ARG A 267 9.66 -23.60 8.88
CA ARG A 267 9.36 -24.91 8.26
C ARG A 267 8.09 -25.56 8.83
N SER A 268 7.71 -25.22 10.06
CA SER A 268 6.50 -25.74 10.70
C SER A 268 5.21 -25.06 10.23
N LEU A 269 5.31 -23.93 9.51
CA LEU A 269 4.16 -23.24 8.94
C LEU A 269 3.61 -23.99 7.73
N SER A 270 2.31 -23.84 7.47
CA SER A 270 1.73 -24.26 6.20
C SER A 270 1.76 -23.13 5.16
N ILE A 271 1.65 -23.47 3.88
CA ILE A 271 1.58 -22.47 2.80
C ILE A 271 0.35 -21.57 2.99
N GLU A 272 -0.78 -22.14 3.41
CA GLU A 272 -2.02 -21.43 3.69
C GLU A 272 -1.82 -20.41 4.81
N ARG A 273 -1.16 -20.79 5.90
CA ARG A 273 -0.84 -19.88 7.01
C ARG A 273 0.09 -18.75 6.59
N ILE A 274 1.11 -19.05 5.78
CA ILE A 274 2.01 -18.02 5.23
C ILE A 274 1.21 -17.01 4.39
N ARG A 275 0.34 -17.49 3.51
CA ARG A 275 -0.50 -16.64 2.66
C ARG A 275 -1.53 -15.86 3.44
N GLU A 276 -2.11 -16.43 4.50
CA GLU A 276 -3.01 -15.70 5.40
C GLU A 276 -2.31 -14.51 6.05
N MET A 277 -1.12 -14.73 6.62
CA MET A 277 -0.33 -13.64 7.21
C MET A 277 0.05 -12.60 6.15
N TYR A 278 0.47 -13.05 4.97
CA TYR A 278 0.82 -12.17 3.85
C TYR A 278 -0.35 -11.31 3.40
N ARG A 279 -1.52 -11.91 3.14
CA ARG A 279 -2.72 -11.20 2.69
C ARG A 279 -3.22 -10.23 3.74
N GLY A 280 -3.15 -10.57 5.03
CA GLY A 280 -3.48 -9.63 6.10
C GLY A 280 -2.53 -8.42 6.13
N ALA A 281 -1.23 -8.64 5.92
CA ALA A 281 -0.25 -7.57 5.79
C ALA A 281 -0.49 -6.70 4.53
N ALA A 282 -0.73 -7.33 3.38
CA ALA A 282 -1.02 -6.67 2.12
C ALA A 282 -2.31 -5.84 2.22
N GLN A 283 -3.38 -6.39 2.82
CA GLN A 283 -4.62 -5.66 3.07
C GLN A 283 -4.39 -4.41 3.91
N ARG A 284 -3.59 -4.51 4.97
CA ARG A 284 -3.29 -3.34 5.81
C ARG A 284 -2.48 -2.30 5.05
N LEU A 285 -1.49 -2.72 4.24
CA LEU A 285 -0.72 -1.82 3.38
C LEU A 285 -1.63 -1.12 2.37
N VAL A 286 -2.45 -1.89 1.65
CA VAL A 286 -3.46 -1.36 0.71
C VAL A 286 -4.39 -0.39 1.44
N ASN A 287 -4.90 -0.72 2.63
CA ASN A 287 -5.77 0.19 3.39
C ASN A 287 -5.04 1.47 3.83
N ARG A 288 -3.73 1.42 4.07
CA ARG A 288 -2.92 2.60 4.37
C ARG A 288 -2.75 3.47 3.13
N THR A 289 -2.52 2.87 1.96
CA THR A 289 -2.20 3.59 0.73
C THR A 289 -3.44 3.98 -0.09
N ALA A 290 -4.48 3.16 -0.09
CA ALA A 290 -5.79 3.36 -0.75
C ALA A 290 -6.53 4.59 -0.26
N GLN A 291 -6.11 5.14 0.87
CA GLN A 291 -6.63 6.37 1.43
C GLN A 291 -6.31 7.62 0.61
N MET A 292 -5.45 7.50 -0.41
CA MET A 292 -5.22 8.46 -1.49
C MET A 292 -5.94 7.99 -2.77
N ARG A 293 -7.27 7.90 -2.66
CA ARG A 293 -8.20 7.13 -3.51
C ARG A 293 -8.08 7.30 -5.03
N SER A 294 -7.48 8.39 -5.53
CA SER A 294 -7.23 8.53 -6.97
C SER A 294 -6.32 7.44 -7.55
N LEU A 295 -5.57 6.71 -6.70
CA LEU A 295 -4.64 5.67 -7.13
C LEU A 295 -5.24 4.25 -7.17
N TYR A 296 -6.45 4.02 -6.62
CA TYR A 296 -6.99 2.66 -6.39
C TYR A 296 -8.45 2.48 -6.87
N GLN A 297 -9.09 3.50 -7.44
CA GLN A 297 -10.33 3.28 -8.20
C GLN A 297 -9.98 2.61 -9.53
N ARG A 298 -10.60 1.46 -9.84
CA ARG A 298 -10.38 0.71 -11.09
C ARG A 298 -8.91 0.29 -11.28
N SER A 299 -8.36 -0.41 -10.29
CA SER A 299 -6.97 -0.85 -10.32
C SER A 299 -6.71 -1.84 -11.46
N CYS A 300 -5.57 -1.65 -12.14
CA CYS A 300 -5.02 -2.68 -13.02
C CYS A 300 -4.12 -3.59 -12.19
N ILE A 301 -4.26 -4.89 -12.39
CA ILE A 301 -3.39 -5.89 -11.77
C ILE A 301 -2.62 -6.65 -12.85
N ALA A 302 -1.54 -7.30 -12.45
CA ALA A 302 -0.83 -8.22 -13.30
C ALA A 302 -0.54 -9.53 -12.57
N ILE A 303 -0.80 -10.63 -13.26
CA ILE A 303 -0.41 -11.97 -12.83
C ILE A 303 0.81 -12.39 -13.62
N ASP A 304 1.85 -12.82 -12.91
CA ASP A 304 3.08 -13.32 -13.50
C ASP A 304 3.66 -14.48 -12.69
N THR A 305 4.49 -15.28 -13.34
CA THR A 305 5.33 -16.29 -12.70
C THR A 305 6.77 -15.83 -12.65
N THR A 306 7.51 -16.24 -11.63
CA THR A 306 8.94 -16.03 -11.50
C THR A 306 9.60 -17.30 -11.00
N GLU A 307 10.89 -17.43 -11.26
CA GLU A 307 11.71 -18.55 -10.80
C GLU A 307 12.75 -18.09 -9.79
N ALA A 308 13.02 -18.95 -8.81
CA ALA A 308 14.19 -18.83 -7.95
C ALA A 308 15.46 -19.11 -8.78
N ASP A 309 16.63 -18.87 -8.18
CA ASP A 309 17.89 -19.18 -8.85
C ASP A 309 18.00 -20.70 -9.13
N PRO A 310 18.64 -21.10 -10.24
CA PRO A 310 18.76 -22.50 -10.64
C PRO A 310 19.26 -23.40 -9.49
N PHE A 311 18.52 -24.48 -9.27
CA PHE A 311 18.81 -25.45 -8.23
C PHE A 311 19.82 -26.48 -8.75
N THR A 312 20.97 -26.56 -8.09
CA THR A 312 22.09 -27.43 -8.48
C THR A 312 22.23 -28.70 -7.64
N GLY A 313 21.33 -28.93 -6.68
CA GLY A 313 21.38 -30.07 -5.77
C GLY A 313 20.62 -31.31 -6.26
N ASP A 314 20.71 -32.40 -5.50
CA ASP A 314 19.88 -33.59 -5.72
C ASP A 314 18.39 -33.29 -5.47
N ARG A 315 17.54 -33.68 -6.41
CA ARG A 315 16.09 -33.41 -6.44
C ARG A 315 15.24 -34.58 -5.97
N THR A 316 15.86 -35.68 -5.53
CA THR A 316 15.17 -36.85 -5.00
C THR A 316 14.24 -36.46 -3.85
N GLY A 317 12.97 -36.85 -3.94
CA GLY A 317 11.92 -36.48 -2.98
C GLY A 317 11.26 -35.10 -3.19
N HIS A 318 11.79 -34.26 -4.09
CA HIS A 318 11.32 -32.88 -4.31
C HIS A 318 10.99 -32.59 -5.79
N LYS A 319 10.72 -33.63 -6.60
CA LYS A 319 10.58 -33.47 -8.05
C LYS A 319 9.33 -32.70 -8.48
N ASP A 320 8.33 -32.65 -7.61
CA ASP A 320 7.08 -31.93 -7.85
C ASP A 320 7.15 -30.47 -7.38
N GLU A 321 8.19 -30.10 -6.62
CA GLU A 321 8.40 -28.76 -6.05
C GLU A 321 9.47 -27.97 -6.81
N ILE A 322 10.54 -28.66 -7.23
CA ILE A 322 11.69 -28.07 -7.92
C ILE A 322 11.53 -28.34 -9.42
N ILE A 323 10.57 -27.75 -10.10
CA ILE A 323 10.26 -28.06 -11.51
C ILE A 323 11.33 -27.49 -12.48
N GLY A 324 11.00 -27.26 -13.75
CA GLY A 324 11.95 -26.69 -14.71
C GLY A 324 12.09 -25.16 -14.57
N THR A 325 12.94 -24.57 -15.39
CA THR A 325 12.98 -23.12 -15.63
C THR A 325 11.97 -22.72 -16.71
N LYS A 326 11.72 -21.41 -16.86
CA LYS A 326 10.93 -20.86 -17.99
C LYS A 326 11.62 -21.10 -19.33
N GLU A 327 12.95 -21.03 -19.35
CA GLU A 327 13.74 -21.33 -20.53
C GLU A 327 13.84 -22.84 -20.77
N LYS A 328 13.99 -23.27 -22.02
CA LYS A 328 14.20 -24.69 -22.33
C LYS A 328 15.65 -25.07 -22.04
N THR A 329 15.98 -25.21 -20.77
CA THR A 329 17.28 -25.70 -20.29
C THR A 329 17.10 -27.01 -19.51
N ASP A 330 18.21 -27.70 -19.23
CA ASP A 330 18.23 -28.86 -18.33
C ASP A 330 18.25 -28.45 -16.84
N GLU A 331 17.99 -27.18 -16.55
CA GLU A 331 18.00 -26.61 -15.21
C GLU A 331 16.64 -26.74 -14.53
N TYR A 332 16.69 -26.82 -13.20
CA TYR A 332 15.50 -26.93 -12.37
C TYR A 332 15.45 -25.77 -11.39
N ALA A 333 14.26 -25.24 -11.11
CA ALA A 333 14.08 -24.15 -10.18
C ALA A 333 12.76 -24.28 -9.44
N TYR A 334 12.67 -23.61 -8.30
CA TYR A 334 11.38 -23.36 -7.67
C TYR A 334 10.69 -22.24 -8.43
N GLN A 335 9.39 -22.37 -8.65
CA GLN A 335 8.59 -21.36 -9.34
C GLN A 335 7.48 -20.81 -8.44
N TRP A 336 7.24 -19.51 -8.56
CA TRP A 336 6.27 -18.76 -7.79
C TRP A 336 5.38 -17.97 -8.73
N ALA A 337 4.12 -17.79 -8.41
CA ALA A 337 3.20 -16.89 -9.09
C ALA A 337 2.85 -15.72 -8.16
N THR A 338 2.68 -14.53 -8.71
CA THR A 338 2.27 -13.35 -7.93
C THR A 338 1.21 -12.56 -8.66
N VAL A 339 0.35 -11.91 -7.90
CA VAL A 339 -0.55 -10.86 -8.39
C VAL A 339 -0.14 -9.54 -7.76
N GLN A 340 -0.01 -8.50 -8.59
CA GLN A 340 0.44 -7.19 -8.13
C GLN A 340 -0.33 -6.07 -8.81
N LEU A 341 -0.42 -4.93 -8.13
CA LEU A 341 -0.92 -3.70 -8.71
C LEU A 341 0.06 -3.17 -9.77
N VAL A 342 -0.50 -2.71 -10.88
CA VAL A 342 0.22 -2.10 -12.00
C VAL A 342 -0.57 -0.92 -12.52
N GLY A 343 -0.04 -0.23 -13.53
CA GLY A 343 -0.65 1.00 -13.98
C GLY A 343 -0.31 2.13 -13.00
N ASP A 344 -1.19 3.10 -12.85
CA ASP A 344 -0.88 4.33 -12.11
C ASP A 344 -0.95 4.18 -10.60
N SER A 345 -1.26 2.97 -10.12
CA SER A 345 -1.19 2.57 -8.72
C SER A 345 0.25 2.32 -8.26
N VAL A 346 0.45 2.24 -6.94
CA VAL A 346 1.71 1.76 -6.36
C VAL A 346 1.91 0.29 -6.70
N PRO A 347 3.10 -0.15 -7.14
CA PRO A 347 3.37 -1.55 -7.44
C PRO A 347 3.49 -2.36 -6.15
N LEU A 348 2.34 -2.65 -5.53
CA LEU A 348 2.22 -3.52 -4.36
C LEU A 348 1.93 -4.94 -4.85
N VAL A 349 2.67 -5.90 -4.33
CA VAL A 349 2.36 -7.32 -4.53
C VAL A 349 1.22 -7.66 -3.57
N LEU A 350 0.09 -8.09 -4.12
CA LEU A 350 -1.16 -8.32 -3.39
C LEU A 350 -1.23 -9.75 -2.84
N ASP A 351 -0.70 -10.73 -3.58
CA ASP A 351 -0.53 -12.10 -3.12
C ASP A 351 0.58 -12.83 -3.88
N ALA A 352 1.12 -13.88 -3.27
CA ALA A 352 2.06 -14.81 -3.86
C ALA A 352 1.61 -16.25 -3.60
N ARG A 353 1.82 -17.13 -4.58
CA ARG A 353 1.50 -18.55 -4.51
C ARG A 353 2.68 -19.38 -5.00
N PRO A 354 3.01 -20.51 -4.35
CA PRO A 354 4.00 -21.41 -4.89
C PRO A 354 3.42 -22.34 -5.97
N ILE A 355 4.21 -22.67 -6.98
CA ILE A 355 3.81 -23.53 -8.10
C ILE A 355 4.36 -24.93 -7.90
N ARG A 356 3.50 -25.93 -7.99
CA ARG A 356 3.88 -27.34 -7.99
C ARG A 356 3.65 -27.99 -9.35
N LYS A 357 4.33 -29.09 -9.62
CA LYS A 357 4.06 -29.94 -10.76
C LYS A 357 2.63 -30.48 -10.67
N GLY A 358 1.85 -30.25 -11.71
CA GLY A 358 0.44 -30.63 -11.76
C GLY A 358 -0.51 -29.44 -11.60
N ASP A 359 -0.05 -28.33 -11.02
CA ASP A 359 -0.85 -27.11 -10.95
C ASP A 359 -1.16 -26.61 -12.35
N THR A 360 -2.44 -26.36 -12.61
CA THR A 360 -2.88 -25.78 -13.87
C THR A 360 -2.74 -24.26 -13.82
N ARG A 361 -2.47 -23.65 -14.97
CA ARG A 361 -2.45 -22.18 -15.08
C ARG A 361 -3.81 -21.55 -14.73
N LEU A 362 -4.90 -22.26 -14.96
CA LEU A 362 -6.25 -21.83 -14.59
C LEU A 362 -6.36 -21.70 -13.07
N GLU A 363 -6.05 -22.77 -12.31
CA GLU A 363 -6.10 -22.74 -10.85
C GLU A 363 -5.20 -21.65 -10.25
N ILE A 364 -4.03 -21.41 -10.85
CA ILE A 364 -3.12 -20.33 -10.40
C ILE A 364 -3.75 -18.95 -10.62
N VAL A 365 -4.34 -18.72 -11.79
CA VAL A 365 -4.96 -17.44 -12.13
C VAL A 365 -6.19 -17.18 -11.26
N GLU A 366 -7.07 -18.17 -11.10
CA GLU A 366 -8.29 -18.03 -10.28
C GLU A 366 -7.96 -17.71 -8.83
N ASP A 367 -7.08 -18.48 -8.20
CA ASP A 367 -6.72 -18.27 -6.79
C ASP A 367 -6.05 -16.90 -6.53
N LEU A 368 -5.18 -16.45 -7.44
CA LEU A 368 -4.57 -15.12 -7.33
C LEU A 368 -5.54 -13.99 -7.66
N LEU A 369 -6.42 -14.17 -8.66
CA LEU A 369 -7.43 -13.17 -9.01
C LEU A 369 -8.45 -13.00 -7.89
N ASP A 370 -8.92 -14.09 -7.29
CA ASP A 370 -9.86 -14.07 -6.16
C ASP A 370 -9.23 -13.36 -4.95
N SER A 371 -7.93 -13.55 -4.74
CA SER A 371 -7.17 -12.83 -3.71
C SER A 371 -7.13 -11.32 -3.98
N ALA A 372 -6.88 -10.92 -5.22
CA ALA A 372 -6.82 -9.50 -5.60
C ALA A 372 -8.20 -8.82 -5.50
N LEU A 373 -9.26 -9.48 -5.98
CA LEU A 373 -10.65 -9.01 -5.88
C LEU A 373 -11.11 -8.84 -4.43
N GLY A 374 -10.56 -9.62 -3.50
CA GLY A 374 -10.82 -9.44 -2.07
C GLY A 374 -10.15 -8.22 -1.44
N LEU A 375 -9.12 -7.64 -2.10
CA LEU A 375 -8.31 -6.54 -1.55
C LEU A 375 -8.58 -5.19 -2.24
N VAL A 376 -8.84 -5.18 -3.55
CA VAL A 376 -9.00 -3.98 -4.38
C VAL A 376 -10.10 -4.15 -5.43
N ASP A 377 -10.63 -3.03 -5.93
CA ASP A 377 -11.53 -3.02 -7.09
C ASP A 377 -10.72 -3.16 -8.38
N VAL A 378 -10.86 -4.31 -9.06
CA VAL A 378 -10.04 -4.69 -10.22
C VAL A 378 -10.79 -4.37 -11.51
N ASP A 379 -10.25 -3.45 -12.31
CA ASP A 379 -10.77 -3.15 -13.65
C ASP A 379 -10.22 -4.12 -14.69
N ARG A 380 -8.90 -4.35 -14.64
CA ARG A 380 -8.19 -5.14 -15.65
C ARG A 380 -7.10 -6.01 -15.07
N VAL A 381 -6.88 -7.16 -15.70
CA VAL A 381 -5.76 -8.06 -15.44
C VAL A 381 -4.87 -8.20 -16.67
N PHE A 382 -3.58 -7.94 -16.47
CA PHE A 382 -2.54 -8.15 -17.47
C PHE A 382 -1.81 -9.46 -17.19
N MET A 383 -1.67 -10.29 -18.22
CA MET A 383 -0.98 -11.57 -18.12
C MET A 383 -0.01 -11.75 -19.27
N ASP A 384 1.05 -12.52 -19.05
CA ASP A 384 1.93 -12.92 -20.14
C ASP A 384 1.26 -13.93 -21.06
N ARG A 385 1.84 -14.04 -22.26
CA ARG A 385 1.43 -14.96 -23.33
C ARG A 385 1.33 -16.44 -22.95
N GLU A 386 1.83 -16.82 -21.78
CA GLU A 386 1.74 -18.20 -21.29
C GLU A 386 0.36 -18.51 -20.67
N PHE A 387 -0.40 -17.46 -20.34
CA PHE A 387 -1.75 -17.54 -19.79
C PHE A 387 -2.82 -17.28 -20.87
N ASP A 388 -2.51 -17.54 -22.14
CA ASP A 388 -3.39 -17.25 -23.28
C ASP A 388 -4.44 -18.34 -23.57
N SER A 389 -4.62 -19.28 -22.63
CA SER A 389 -5.60 -20.36 -22.70
C SER A 389 -7.03 -19.83 -22.61
N GLN A 390 -7.90 -20.31 -23.50
CA GLN A 390 -9.32 -19.92 -23.58
C GLN A 390 -10.09 -20.04 -22.26
N HIS A 391 -9.88 -21.11 -21.47
CA HIS A 391 -10.54 -21.30 -20.18
C HIS A 391 -10.09 -20.28 -19.12
N ILE A 392 -8.86 -19.77 -19.23
CA ILE A 392 -8.37 -18.72 -18.34
C ILE A 392 -9.09 -17.40 -18.67
N LEU A 393 -9.24 -17.10 -19.96
CA LEU A 393 -9.90 -15.87 -20.42
C LEU A 393 -11.39 -15.85 -20.06
N GLU A 394 -12.05 -16.99 -20.20
CA GLU A 394 -13.42 -17.22 -19.74
C GLU A 394 -13.53 -17.01 -18.23
N ALA A 395 -12.72 -17.69 -17.42
CA ALA A 395 -12.79 -17.59 -15.96
C ALA A 395 -12.57 -16.16 -15.43
N ILE A 396 -11.77 -15.34 -16.13
CA ILE A 396 -11.60 -13.93 -15.80
C ILE A 396 -12.84 -13.12 -16.22
N ALA A 397 -13.37 -13.37 -17.41
CA ALA A 397 -14.53 -12.67 -17.93
C ALA A 397 -15.79 -12.94 -17.08
N ASP A 398 -15.96 -14.16 -16.58
CA ASP A 398 -17.06 -14.54 -15.67
C ASP A 398 -17.03 -13.78 -14.35
N ARG A 399 -15.86 -13.32 -13.93
CA ARG A 399 -15.66 -12.44 -12.76
C ARG A 399 -15.88 -10.96 -13.09
N GLY A 400 -16.29 -10.63 -14.32
CA GLY A 400 -16.53 -9.25 -14.76
C GLY A 400 -15.27 -8.42 -14.99
N VAL A 401 -14.09 -9.06 -15.05
CA VAL A 401 -12.80 -8.36 -15.17
C VAL A 401 -12.35 -8.33 -16.64
N THR A 402 -11.75 -7.20 -17.05
CA THR A 402 -11.14 -7.10 -18.38
C THR A 402 -9.78 -7.79 -18.41
N TYR A 403 -9.55 -8.74 -19.30
CA TYR A 403 -8.19 -9.29 -19.49
C TYR A 403 -7.48 -8.63 -20.66
N VAL A 404 -6.15 -8.52 -20.57
CA VAL A 404 -5.27 -8.27 -21.72
C VAL A 404 -4.12 -9.26 -21.69
N VAL A 405 -4.03 -10.09 -22.72
CA VAL A 405 -2.96 -11.10 -22.86
C VAL A 405 -2.33 -11.05 -24.24
N PRO A 406 -0.99 -11.03 -24.38
CA PRO A 406 -0.34 -11.16 -25.67
C PRO A 406 -0.57 -12.54 -26.25
N LYS A 407 -0.80 -12.60 -27.57
CA LYS A 407 -1.01 -13.85 -28.30
C LYS A 407 0.20 -14.20 -29.15
N ARG A 408 0.58 -15.48 -29.18
CA ARG A 408 1.52 -15.99 -30.18
C ARG A 408 0.88 -15.96 -31.57
N MET A 409 1.55 -15.33 -32.54
CA MET A 409 1.04 -15.33 -33.90
C MET A 409 1.20 -16.71 -34.55
N HIS A 410 0.09 -17.32 -34.94
CA HIS A 410 0.07 -18.52 -35.78
C HIS A 410 -0.17 -18.12 -37.24
N THR A 411 -0.47 -19.08 -38.10
CA THR A 411 -0.58 -18.87 -39.56
C THR A 411 -1.58 -17.77 -39.92
N SER A 412 -2.76 -17.76 -39.29
CA SER A 412 -3.80 -16.74 -39.51
C SER A 412 -3.34 -15.34 -39.07
N GLU A 413 -2.77 -15.22 -37.88
CA GLU A 413 -2.37 -13.92 -37.35
C GLU A 413 -1.17 -13.35 -38.11
N LYS A 414 -0.23 -14.22 -38.53
CA LYS A 414 0.89 -13.82 -39.40
C LYS A 414 0.40 -13.33 -40.75
N ALA A 415 -0.57 -14.02 -41.37
CA ALA A 415 -1.14 -13.60 -42.64
C ALA A 415 -1.86 -12.25 -42.52
N GLN A 416 -2.61 -12.03 -41.43
CA GLN A 416 -3.24 -10.74 -41.16
C GLN A 416 -2.20 -9.64 -40.93
N ALA A 417 -1.18 -9.87 -40.11
CA ALA A 417 -0.10 -8.89 -39.88
C ALA A 417 0.64 -8.52 -41.17
N LYS A 418 0.89 -9.47 -42.09
CA LYS A 418 1.45 -9.19 -43.42
C LYS A 418 0.54 -8.27 -44.25
N ARG A 419 -0.78 -8.48 -44.21
CA ARG A 419 -1.75 -7.62 -44.89
C ARG A 419 -1.78 -6.20 -44.32
N LEU A 420 -1.69 -6.07 -42.99
CA LEU A 420 -1.61 -4.77 -42.32
C LEU A 420 -0.35 -4.01 -42.72
N LEU A 421 0.79 -4.72 -42.78
CA LEU A 421 2.07 -4.15 -43.22
C LEU A 421 2.01 -3.63 -44.66
N GLN A 422 1.41 -4.41 -45.57
CA GLN A 422 1.23 -4.00 -46.98
C GLN A 422 0.33 -2.78 -47.15
N ARG A 423 -0.57 -2.53 -46.19
CA ARG A 423 -1.52 -1.41 -46.19
C ARG A 423 -1.05 -0.23 -45.34
N ASP A 424 0.14 -0.33 -44.74
CA ASP A 424 0.70 0.65 -43.80
C ASP A 424 -0.30 1.03 -42.66
N GLN A 425 -0.94 0.00 -42.07
CA GLN A 425 -1.91 0.18 -40.99
C GLN A 425 -1.30 -0.15 -39.63
N ASP A 426 -1.22 0.83 -38.74
CA ASP A 426 -0.59 0.65 -37.42
C ASP A 426 -1.46 -0.11 -36.41
N ARG A 427 -2.79 -0.03 -36.56
CA ARG A 427 -3.75 -0.63 -35.63
C ARG A 427 -4.86 -1.36 -36.38
N TYR A 428 -5.25 -2.53 -35.88
CA TYR A 428 -6.39 -3.28 -36.40
C TYR A 428 -7.02 -4.13 -35.31
N VAL A 429 -8.35 -4.13 -35.26
CA VAL A 429 -9.15 -4.88 -34.28
C VAL A 429 -10.10 -5.79 -35.05
N THR A 430 -10.25 -7.04 -34.57
CA THR A 430 -11.17 -8.00 -35.16
C THR A 430 -11.73 -8.93 -34.10
N ASP A 431 -13.00 -9.29 -34.22
CA ASP A 431 -13.66 -10.20 -33.29
C ASP A 431 -13.21 -11.64 -33.53
N ARG A 432 -13.19 -12.42 -32.45
CA ARG A 432 -12.77 -13.82 -32.44
C ARG A 432 -13.60 -14.60 -31.44
N LYS A 433 -13.95 -15.82 -31.80
CA LYS A 433 -14.53 -16.80 -30.89
C LYS A 433 -13.50 -17.89 -30.59
N LEU A 434 -13.28 -18.18 -29.32
CA LEU A 434 -12.41 -19.26 -28.85
C LEU A 434 -13.29 -20.44 -28.40
N HIS A 435 -12.99 -21.64 -28.87
CA HIS A 435 -13.86 -22.81 -28.65
C HIS A 435 -13.51 -23.51 -27.34
N LEU A 436 -14.38 -23.39 -26.33
CA LEU A 436 -14.15 -23.93 -24.99
C LEU A 436 -14.37 -25.45 -24.91
N GLY A 437 -15.10 -26.03 -25.86
CA GLY A 437 -15.59 -27.41 -25.76
C GLY A 437 -17.10 -27.44 -25.64
N ASN A 438 -17.75 -28.59 -25.82
CA ASN A 438 -19.20 -28.74 -25.64
C ASN A 438 -20.10 -27.73 -26.40
N ASN A 439 -19.66 -27.23 -27.56
CA ASN A 439 -20.29 -26.13 -28.33
C ASN A 439 -20.32 -24.77 -27.61
N GLU A 440 -19.53 -24.59 -26.56
CA GLU A 440 -19.35 -23.31 -25.85
C GLU A 440 -18.20 -22.52 -26.47
N TRP A 441 -18.40 -21.20 -26.53
CA TRP A 441 -17.47 -20.27 -27.16
C TRP A 441 -17.28 -19.05 -26.27
N HIS A 442 -16.02 -18.68 -26.08
CA HIS A 442 -15.64 -17.42 -25.45
C HIS A 442 -15.42 -16.35 -26.51
N GLU A 443 -16.16 -15.24 -26.42
CA GLU A 443 -15.97 -14.11 -27.32
C GLU A 443 -14.79 -13.24 -26.86
N THR A 444 -13.91 -12.90 -27.78
CA THR A 444 -12.74 -12.04 -27.52
C THR A 444 -12.45 -11.18 -28.75
N THR A 445 -11.71 -10.10 -28.56
CA THR A 445 -11.14 -9.33 -29.67
C THR A 445 -9.67 -9.67 -29.85
N LEU A 446 -9.21 -9.71 -31.10
CA LEU A 446 -7.79 -9.68 -31.47
C LEU A 446 -7.41 -8.28 -31.87
N GLN A 447 -6.37 -7.76 -31.23
CA GLN A 447 -5.86 -6.41 -31.50
C GLN A 447 -4.43 -6.46 -31.95
N TYR A 448 -4.19 -5.97 -33.16
CA TYR A 448 -2.89 -5.85 -33.79
C TYR A 448 -2.38 -4.44 -33.56
N ARG A 449 -1.17 -4.33 -33.02
CA ARG A 449 -0.46 -3.06 -32.90
C ARG A 449 0.93 -3.17 -33.51
N ARG A 450 1.26 -2.23 -34.39
CA ARG A 450 2.61 -2.05 -34.89
C ARG A 450 3.48 -1.50 -33.77
N LYS A 451 4.69 -2.04 -33.66
CA LYS A 451 5.72 -1.60 -32.72
C LYS A 451 6.40 -0.38 -33.31
N GLU A 452 6.40 0.73 -32.57
CA GLU A 452 6.96 2.01 -33.03
C GLU A 452 8.44 1.92 -33.42
N ASN A 453 9.24 1.10 -32.73
CA ASN A 453 10.69 0.98 -32.92
C ASN A 453 11.13 -0.44 -33.32
N SER A 454 10.48 -1.06 -34.30
CA SER A 454 10.87 -2.40 -34.75
C SER A 454 11.86 -2.36 -35.91
N ASP A 455 13.06 -2.89 -35.72
CA ASP A 455 14.07 -3.09 -36.78
C ASP A 455 13.68 -4.18 -37.80
N ARG A 456 12.60 -4.92 -37.53
CA ARG A 456 12.08 -5.95 -38.44
C ARG A 456 11.43 -5.29 -39.65
N THR A 457 11.61 -5.88 -40.83
CA THR A 457 10.95 -5.46 -42.08
C THR A 457 9.76 -6.35 -42.45
N ASP A 458 9.39 -7.29 -41.58
CA ASP A 458 8.35 -8.28 -41.80
C ASP A 458 7.18 -8.14 -40.80
N TYR A 459 6.29 -9.14 -40.78
CA TYR A 459 5.15 -9.19 -39.86
C TYR A 459 5.55 -9.10 -38.37
N GLY A 460 6.82 -9.33 -38.03
CA GLY A 460 7.36 -9.17 -36.68
C GLY A 460 7.30 -7.74 -36.14
N GLN A 461 7.03 -6.75 -37.00
CA GLN A 461 6.66 -5.39 -36.62
C GLN A 461 5.38 -5.32 -35.79
N TYR A 462 4.52 -6.34 -35.84
CA TYR A 462 3.28 -6.34 -35.08
C TYR A 462 3.40 -7.11 -33.76
N ALA A 463 2.58 -6.73 -32.79
CA ALA A 463 2.18 -7.53 -31.64
C ALA A 463 0.67 -7.78 -31.71
N VAL A 464 0.23 -8.95 -31.24
CA VAL A 464 -1.19 -9.33 -31.20
C VAL A 464 -1.57 -9.55 -29.74
N PHE A 465 -2.71 -9.01 -29.35
CA PHE A 465 -3.28 -9.16 -28.02
C PHE A 465 -4.70 -9.72 -28.11
N MET A 466 -5.11 -10.48 -27.09
CA MET A 466 -6.49 -10.88 -26.84
C MET A 466 -7.05 -10.07 -25.66
N THR A 467 -8.25 -9.53 -25.82
CA THR A 467 -8.98 -8.82 -24.75
C THR A 467 -10.50 -8.88 -24.96
N ASN A 468 -11.25 -8.89 -23.86
CA ASN A 468 -12.70 -8.68 -23.82
C ASN A 468 -13.11 -7.20 -23.59
N GLY A 469 -12.13 -6.29 -23.49
CA GLY A 469 -12.36 -4.86 -23.30
C GLY A 469 -12.17 -4.01 -24.55
N ASP A 470 -12.32 -2.68 -24.38
CA ASP A 470 -12.16 -1.68 -25.43
C ASP A 470 -10.71 -1.65 -26.00
N PRO A 471 -10.49 -1.26 -27.27
CA PRO A 471 -9.15 -1.13 -27.84
C PRO A 471 -8.15 -0.27 -27.07
N SER A 472 -8.62 0.65 -26.24
CA SER A 472 -7.79 1.43 -25.33
C SER A 472 -7.11 0.59 -24.22
N ALA A 473 -7.64 -0.58 -23.85
CA ALA A 473 -7.17 -1.40 -22.74
C ALA A 473 -5.69 -1.82 -22.86
N ILE A 474 -5.17 -1.93 -24.08
CA ILE A 474 -3.76 -2.32 -24.36
C ILE A 474 -2.79 -1.20 -24.06
N THR A 475 -3.24 0.05 -24.06
CA THR A 475 -2.37 1.22 -23.90
C THR A 475 -1.60 1.17 -22.57
N GLU A 476 -2.21 0.57 -21.55
CA GLU A 476 -1.62 0.39 -20.23
C GLU A 476 -0.81 -0.91 -20.09
N TYR A 477 -0.86 -1.82 -21.05
CA TYR A 477 -0.11 -3.09 -20.98
C TYR A 477 1.41 -2.84 -20.89
N GLY A 478 1.92 -1.78 -21.54
CA GLY A 478 3.33 -1.38 -21.43
C GLY A 478 3.77 -1.02 -20.00
N LYS A 479 2.82 -0.59 -19.15
CA LYS A 479 3.06 -0.29 -17.72
C LYS A 479 3.32 -1.56 -16.89
N ARG A 480 3.12 -2.77 -17.44
CA ARG A 480 3.50 -4.08 -16.86
C ARG A 480 5.02 -4.27 -16.79
N TRP A 481 5.82 -3.54 -17.57
CA TRP A 481 7.28 -3.70 -17.59
C TRP A 481 7.96 -3.42 -16.24
N ASP A 482 7.30 -2.66 -15.37
CA ASP A 482 7.79 -2.38 -14.02
C ASP A 482 7.86 -3.64 -13.14
N ILE A 483 7.13 -4.70 -13.49
CA ILE A 483 7.16 -6.00 -12.80
C ILE A 483 8.53 -6.66 -12.90
N GLU A 484 9.12 -6.68 -14.10
CA GLU A 484 10.43 -7.32 -14.31
C GLU A 484 11.53 -6.59 -13.51
N ARG A 485 11.45 -5.25 -13.47
CA ARG A 485 12.31 -4.42 -12.60
C ARG A 485 11.99 -4.65 -11.11
N GLY A 486 10.73 -4.86 -10.79
CA GLY A 486 10.22 -5.23 -9.46
C GLY A 486 10.83 -6.54 -8.97
N TYR A 487 10.83 -7.61 -9.76
CA TYR A 487 11.42 -8.89 -9.38
C TYR A 487 12.92 -8.81 -9.12
N LYS A 488 13.66 -8.05 -9.94
CA LYS A 488 15.09 -7.78 -9.65
C LYS A 488 15.26 -7.13 -8.29
N SER A 489 14.36 -6.24 -7.90
CA SER A 489 14.36 -5.61 -6.57
C SER A 489 13.95 -6.60 -5.47
N ILE A 490 12.91 -7.42 -5.70
CA ILE A 490 12.43 -8.45 -4.75
C ILE A 490 13.54 -9.44 -4.42
N LYS A 491 14.31 -9.91 -5.42
CA LYS A 491 15.43 -10.84 -5.18
C LYS A 491 16.47 -10.29 -4.20
N ARG A 492 16.66 -8.96 -4.12
CA ARG A 492 17.58 -8.32 -3.16
C ARG A 492 17.10 -8.45 -1.71
N PHE A 493 15.79 -8.62 -1.50
CA PHE A 493 15.20 -8.81 -0.18
C PHE A 493 15.09 -10.28 0.25
N MET A 494 15.55 -11.21 -0.58
CA MET A 494 15.41 -12.64 -0.33
C MET A 494 16.56 -13.15 0.55
N ALA A 495 16.22 -13.76 1.68
CA ALA A 495 17.21 -14.39 2.54
C ALA A 495 17.89 -15.59 1.83
N ALA A 496 19.21 -15.74 1.99
CA ALA A 496 19.94 -16.81 1.34
C ALA A 496 19.66 -18.17 1.97
N THR A 497 19.52 -19.21 1.14
CA THR A 497 19.29 -20.58 1.63
C THR A 497 19.71 -21.64 0.64
N THR A 498 20.28 -22.72 1.18
CA THR A 498 20.55 -23.98 0.47
C THR A 498 19.54 -25.08 0.83
N SER A 499 18.56 -24.79 1.70
CA SER A 499 17.52 -25.73 2.12
C SER A 499 16.74 -26.26 0.92
N LYS A 500 16.32 -27.54 0.94
CA LYS A 500 15.36 -28.09 -0.04
C LYS A 500 13.90 -27.95 0.40
N ASP A 501 13.70 -27.49 1.64
CA ASP A 501 12.36 -27.31 2.21
C ASP A 501 11.55 -26.26 1.43
N PHE A 502 10.44 -26.70 0.84
CA PHE A 502 9.58 -25.90 -0.04
C PHE A 502 8.88 -24.77 0.71
N VAL A 503 8.40 -25.03 1.93
CA VAL A 503 7.72 -24.05 2.79
C VAL A 503 8.67 -22.90 3.11
N LEU A 504 9.88 -23.21 3.56
CA LEU A 504 10.89 -22.21 3.89
C LEU A 504 11.25 -21.34 2.68
N ARG A 505 11.41 -21.94 1.49
CA ARG A 505 11.73 -21.19 0.27
C ARG A 505 10.58 -20.30 -0.18
N PHE A 506 9.35 -20.80 -0.12
CA PHE A 506 8.18 -19.99 -0.40
C PHE A 506 8.04 -18.83 0.60
N PHE A 507 8.23 -19.09 1.90
CA PHE A 507 8.20 -18.04 2.92
C PHE A 507 9.23 -16.94 2.64
N TYR A 508 10.48 -17.30 2.30
CA TYR A 508 11.50 -16.30 1.95
C TYR A 508 11.11 -15.45 0.75
N PHE A 509 10.52 -16.06 -0.28
CA PHE A 509 10.02 -15.34 -1.45
C PHE A 509 8.85 -14.42 -1.10
N ALA A 510 7.84 -14.94 -0.40
CA ALA A 510 6.66 -14.16 0.01
C ALA A 510 7.05 -13.00 0.93
N PHE A 511 7.93 -13.23 1.91
CA PHE A 511 8.41 -12.18 2.80
C PHE A 511 9.24 -11.11 2.05
N ALA A 512 10.04 -11.51 1.05
CA ALA A 512 10.73 -10.56 0.17
C ALA A 512 9.75 -9.70 -0.65
N CYS A 513 8.66 -10.29 -1.18
CA CYS A 513 7.59 -9.54 -1.85
C CYS A 513 6.92 -8.54 -0.91
N LEU A 514 6.77 -8.89 0.37
CA LEU A 514 6.21 -8.00 1.39
C LEU A 514 7.16 -6.85 1.70
N LEU A 515 8.45 -7.10 1.92
CA LEU A 515 9.45 -6.04 2.14
C LEU A 515 9.54 -5.07 0.96
N TYR A 516 9.47 -5.58 -0.27
CA TYR A 516 9.35 -4.76 -1.46
C TYR A 516 8.09 -3.87 -1.42
N SER A 517 6.93 -4.46 -1.09
CA SER A 517 5.67 -3.72 -1.02
C SER A 517 5.66 -2.67 0.10
N ILE A 518 6.27 -2.96 1.25
CA ILE A 518 6.49 -1.99 2.34
C ILE A 518 7.33 -0.82 1.86
N TRP A 519 8.46 -1.10 1.19
CA TRP A 519 9.30 -0.06 0.64
C TRP A 519 8.53 0.83 -0.35
N ARG A 520 7.83 0.23 -1.31
CA ARG A 520 7.03 0.98 -2.30
C ARG A 520 5.89 1.77 -1.64
N GLY A 521 5.26 1.22 -0.61
CA GLY A 521 4.25 1.92 0.18
C GLY A 521 4.81 3.14 0.92
N ILE A 522 5.95 2.99 1.60
CA ILE A 522 6.65 4.09 2.30
C ILE A 522 7.06 5.18 1.30
N ASP A 523 7.62 4.79 0.16
CA ASP A 523 8.01 5.71 -0.90
C ASP A 523 6.81 6.52 -1.41
N MET A 524 5.68 5.88 -1.72
CA MET A 524 4.46 6.58 -2.13
C MET A 524 3.97 7.54 -1.03
N LEU A 525 3.86 7.06 0.22
CA LEU A 525 3.42 7.91 1.34
C LEU A 525 4.33 9.14 1.47
N PHE A 526 5.64 8.96 1.39
CA PHE A 526 6.61 10.04 1.47
C PHE A 526 6.47 11.04 0.31
N GLN A 527 6.27 10.56 -0.92
CA GLN A 527 6.07 11.44 -2.08
C GLN A 527 4.79 12.27 -1.94
N CYS A 528 3.69 11.64 -1.53
CA CYS A 528 2.41 12.32 -1.40
C CYS A 528 2.33 13.27 -0.19
N GLU A 529 2.92 12.90 0.96
CA GLU A 529 2.97 13.77 2.14
C GLU A 529 3.84 15.00 1.92
N ASN A 530 4.85 14.93 1.04
CA ASN A 530 5.63 16.09 0.60
C ASN A 530 4.96 16.88 -0.54
N GLY A 531 3.66 16.67 -0.79
CA GLY A 531 2.88 17.43 -1.74
C GLY A 531 3.11 17.06 -3.22
N GLY A 532 3.79 15.95 -3.49
CA GLY A 532 3.99 15.44 -4.85
C GLY A 532 2.80 14.63 -5.37
N VAL A 533 2.58 14.67 -6.69
CA VAL A 533 1.88 13.59 -7.39
C VAL A 533 2.78 12.37 -7.31
N TYR A 534 2.24 11.20 -6.97
CA TYR A 534 3.02 9.97 -6.92
C TYR A 534 3.67 9.72 -8.29
N ASP A 535 4.99 9.64 -8.29
CA ASP A 535 5.80 9.14 -9.40
C ASP A 535 6.24 7.72 -9.07
N ARG A 536 6.28 6.87 -10.11
CA ARG A 536 6.74 5.50 -9.96
C ARG A 536 8.22 5.43 -9.66
N GLU A 537 9.01 6.41 -10.09
CA GLU A 537 10.43 6.41 -9.77
C GLU A 537 10.65 6.67 -8.27
N PRO A 538 11.28 5.73 -7.52
CA PRO A 538 11.44 5.88 -6.08
C PRO A 538 12.32 7.06 -5.69
N VAL A 539 11.77 7.95 -4.86
CA VAL A 539 12.54 9.01 -4.18
C VAL A 539 13.17 8.46 -2.90
N VAL A 540 12.46 7.59 -2.20
CA VAL A 540 13.00 6.77 -1.12
C VAL A 540 13.59 5.52 -1.74
N THR A 541 14.92 5.40 -1.69
CA THR A 541 15.59 4.18 -2.18
C THR A 541 15.26 2.99 -1.28
N ALA A 542 15.37 1.78 -1.83
CA ALA A 542 15.30 0.55 -1.05
C ALA A 542 16.29 0.64 0.13
N GLN A 543 17.53 1.06 -0.11
CA GLN A 543 18.57 1.19 0.92
C GLN A 543 18.20 2.15 2.07
N ASN A 544 17.52 3.26 1.78
CA ASN A 544 17.05 4.18 2.82
C ASN A 544 16.00 3.51 3.70
N THR A 545 15.02 2.86 3.08
CA THR A 545 13.97 2.11 3.78
C THR A 545 14.57 0.96 4.60
N LEU A 546 15.53 0.23 4.02
CA LEU A 546 16.30 -0.81 4.68
C LEU A 546 16.99 -0.28 5.94
N THR A 547 17.68 0.87 5.83
CA THR A 547 18.38 1.50 6.97
C THR A 547 17.41 1.90 8.08
N LEU A 548 16.25 2.42 7.73
CA LEU A 548 15.24 2.83 8.70
C LEU A 548 14.55 1.63 9.36
N LEU A 549 14.20 0.60 8.59
CA LEU A 549 13.64 -0.66 9.11
C LEU A 549 14.61 -1.35 10.09
N ARG A 550 15.92 -1.27 9.85
CA ARG A 550 16.92 -1.73 10.81
C ARG A 550 16.77 -1.00 12.15
N LYS A 551 16.82 0.33 12.14
CA LYS A 551 16.67 1.14 13.36
C LYS A 551 15.38 0.80 14.12
N GLU A 552 14.27 0.66 13.41
CA GLU A 552 12.95 0.35 14.00
C GLU A 552 12.86 -1.06 14.59
N THR A 553 13.48 -2.05 13.94
CA THR A 553 13.56 -3.41 14.49
C THR A 553 14.54 -3.53 15.66
N GLY A 554 15.10 -2.40 16.10
CA GLY A 554 16.12 -2.30 17.13
C GLY A 554 17.44 -2.88 16.69
N VAL A 555 17.73 -2.88 15.38
CA VAL A 555 18.97 -3.31 14.74
C VAL A 555 19.76 -2.07 14.33
N GLY A 556 20.88 -1.76 14.99
CA GLY A 556 21.69 -0.59 14.63
C GLY A 556 22.83 -0.31 15.58
#